data_AF-A0A2V7R6D4-F1
#
_entry.id   AF-A0A2V7R6D4-F1
#
_cell.length_a   1.000
_cell.length_b   1.000
_cell.length_c   1.000
_cell.angle_alpha   90.00
_cell.angle_beta   90.00
_cell.angle_gamma   90.00
#
_symmetry.space_group_name_H-M   'P 1'
#
loop_
_entity.id
_entity.type
_entity.pdbx_description
1 polymer ?
#
loop_
_entity_poly.entity_id
_entity_poly.type
_entity_poly.pdbx_seq_one_letter_code
_entity_poly.pdbx_strand_id
1 'polypeptide(L)'
;MTHVLLLVALIATQQQRTAPLRKSDLVRLLSAAEMSTGELAQLVRRNCLTFDPTSRDRNDLQLMGADRTLLAAMEECARRKASRRATARPPPAAPPATPPAPPPVFQVQRIVVNVSAERSGFVSGGGQRGSVGAQLPRALVFEARDSAGAPLSGQAVTFTGINATIRPAAVATDAAGQAHVGVTLGQRLGSATVIGSIGVVEKQVAFNVAAGPATQLVVTCGPSSVAGHFAIRPDSAVALRVSAQDGFANPTPLLGLRAAVADARVFRVLAVVQDSAVGTVTLKPDQAGTTSLAVIANGMRQYLTVTVPPRAAPGKVDCR
;
A
#
# COMPACT_ATOMS: atom_id res chain seq x y z
N MET A 1 -62.31 73.42 -48.67
CA MET A 1 -63.70 73.35 -48.17
C MET A 1 -64.40 72.24 -48.96
N THR A 2 -64.96 71.15 -48.46
CA THR A 2 -65.11 70.55 -47.11
C THR A 2 -65.68 69.13 -47.35
N HIS A 3 -65.30 68.16 -46.51
CA HIS A 3 -65.79 66.78 -46.23
C HIS A 3 -66.91 66.11 -47.06
N VAL A 4 -66.77 64.78 -47.30
CA VAL A 4 -67.55 63.68 -46.66
C VAL A 4 -67.23 62.28 -47.27
N LEU A 5 -66.96 61.32 -46.38
CA LEU A 5 -67.07 59.83 -46.39
C LEU A 5 -67.01 59.00 -47.68
N LEU A 6 -66.18 57.94 -47.68
CA LEU A 6 -66.67 56.57 -47.89
C LEU A 6 -65.81 55.50 -47.17
N LEU A 7 -66.52 54.49 -46.66
CA LEU A 7 -66.17 53.45 -45.70
C LEU A 7 -65.10 52.44 -46.14
N VAL A 8 -64.21 52.14 -45.19
CA VAL A 8 -63.77 50.81 -44.69
C VAL A 8 -64.06 49.59 -45.58
N ALA A 9 -62.99 48.91 -46.00
CA ALA A 9 -62.99 47.47 -46.27
C ALA A 9 -61.71 46.85 -45.66
N LEU A 10 -61.74 46.54 -44.36
CA LEU A 10 -60.81 45.58 -43.77
C LEU A 10 -61.47 44.20 -43.79
N ILE A 11 -61.14 43.44 -44.82
CA ILE A 11 -61.42 42.01 -44.92
C ILE A 11 -60.51 41.32 -43.88
N ALA A 12 -61.09 40.94 -42.74
CA ALA A 12 -60.45 40.02 -41.81
C ALA A 12 -60.55 38.60 -42.40
N THR A 13 -59.46 38.10 -42.99
CA THR A 13 -59.31 36.68 -43.30
C THR A 13 -59.16 35.89 -42.00
N GLN A 14 -60.29 35.45 -41.43
CA GLN A 14 -60.34 34.42 -40.39
C GLN A 14 -59.96 33.07 -41.01
N GLN A 15 -58.66 32.80 -41.15
CA GLN A 15 -58.15 31.51 -41.58
C GLN A 15 -58.28 30.51 -40.43
N GLN A 16 -59.05 29.42 -40.63
CA GLN A 16 -59.32 28.39 -39.62
C GLN A 16 -58.01 27.90 -38.95
N ARG A 17 -57.90 28.10 -37.64
CA ARG A 17 -56.83 27.49 -36.82
C ARG A 17 -57.03 25.98 -36.79
N THR A 18 -56.13 25.23 -37.41
CA THR A 18 -56.08 23.76 -37.33
C THR A 18 -55.40 23.31 -36.03
N ALA A 19 -55.64 22.06 -35.64
CA ALA A 19 -55.11 21.49 -34.39
C ALA A 19 -53.57 21.58 -34.30
N PRO A 20 -52.99 21.64 -33.09
CA PRO A 20 -51.53 21.66 -32.92
C PRO A 20 -50.88 20.42 -33.50
N LEU A 21 -49.69 20.57 -34.07
CA LEU A 21 -48.98 19.50 -34.77
C LEU A 21 -48.33 18.50 -33.81
N ARG A 22 -48.48 17.21 -34.07
CA ARG A 22 -47.75 16.15 -33.34
C ARG A 22 -46.35 15.96 -33.94
N LYS A 23 -45.48 15.32 -33.15
CA LYS A 23 -44.12 14.99 -33.60
C LYS A 23 -44.13 14.09 -34.84
N SER A 24 -45.04 13.11 -34.90
CA SER A 24 -45.24 12.23 -36.06
C SER A 24 -45.62 13.01 -37.33
N ASP A 25 -46.44 14.05 -37.19
CA ASP A 25 -46.91 14.85 -38.33
C ASP A 25 -45.78 15.68 -38.91
N LEU A 26 -44.93 16.28 -38.05
CA LEU A 26 -43.72 16.98 -38.48
C LEU A 26 -42.78 16.07 -39.25
N VAL A 27 -42.47 14.90 -38.70
CA VAL A 27 -41.56 13.94 -39.34
C VAL A 27 -42.12 13.51 -40.70
N ARG A 28 -43.41 13.18 -40.78
CA ARG A 28 -44.04 12.79 -42.05
C ARG A 28 -43.96 13.90 -43.10
N LEU A 29 -44.33 15.12 -42.72
CA LEU A 29 -44.34 16.27 -43.66
C LEU A 29 -42.94 16.66 -44.15
N LEU A 30 -41.92 16.49 -43.30
CA LEU A 30 -40.51 16.67 -43.66
C LEU A 30 -39.99 15.55 -44.57
N SER A 31 -40.21 14.29 -44.19
CA SER A 31 -39.66 13.14 -44.90
C SER A 31 -40.33 12.89 -46.25
N ALA A 32 -41.62 13.21 -46.40
CA ALA A 32 -42.34 13.03 -47.65
C ALA A 32 -42.13 14.20 -48.64
N ALA A 33 -41.41 15.27 -48.23
CA ALA A 33 -41.20 16.50 -49.00
C ALA A 33 -42.50 17.12 -49.55
N GLU A 34 -43.63 16.91 -48.85
CA GLU A 34 -44.96 17.34 -49.29
C GLU A 34 -45.14 18.87 -49.27
N MET A 35 -44.28 19.59 -48.54
CA MET A 35 -44.27 21.06 -48.47
C MET A 35 -42.87 21.58 -48.16
N SER A 36 -42.59 22.83 -48.53
CA SER A 36 -41.30 23.46 -48.22
C SER A 36 -41.12 23.67 -46.72
N THR A 37 -39.87 23.70 -46.27
CA THR A 37 -39.51 24.00 -44.87
C THR A 37 -40.06 25.35 -44.40
N GLY A 38 -40.13 26.33 -45.29
CA GLY A 38 -40.70 27.65 -45.03
C GLY A 38 -42.21 27.61 -44.78
N GLU A 39 -42.96 26.82 -45.56
CA GLU A 39 -44.41 26.62 -45.38
C GLU A 39 -44.70 25.83 -44.10
N LEU A 40 -43.90 24.80 -43.82
CA LEU A 40 -44.01 24.04 -42.57
C LEU A 40 -43.70 24.93 -41.35
N ALA A 41 -42.71 25.84 -41.45
CA ALA A 41 -42.41 26.81 -40.40
C ALA A 41 -43.57 27.78 -40.15
N GLN A 42 -44.30 28.19 -41.19
CA GLN A 42 -45.51 29.00 -41.03
C GLN A 42 -46.66 28.19 -40.39
N LEU A 43 -46.81 26.91 -40.74
CA LEU A 43 -47.79 26.01 -40.13
C LEU A 43 -47.51 25.83 -38.62
N VAL A 44 -46.25 25.61 -38.24
CA VAL A 44 -45.83 25.54 -36.82
C VAL A 44 -46.06 26.85 -36.09
N ARG A 45 -45.74 28.01 -36.71
CA ARG A 45 -45.98 29.31 -36.10
C ARG A 45 -47.47 29.57 -35.83
N ARG A 46 -48.34 29.08 -36.71
CA ARG A 46 -49.79 29.26 -36.62
C ARG A 46 -50.44 28.32 -35.62
N ASN A 47 -50.14 27.02 -35.69
CA ASN A 47 -50.87 25.99 -34.93
C ASN A 47 -50.14 25.54 -33.65
N CYS A 48 -48.86 25.88 -33.51
CA CYS A 48 -47.98 25.37 -32.47
C CYS A 48 -47.87 23.81 -32.50
N LEU A 49 -47.03 23.27 -31.63
CA LEU A 49 -46.80 21.84 -31.48
C LEU A 49 -47.61 21.29 -30.31
N THR A 50 -47.85 19.98 -30.26
CA THR A 50 -48.42 19.32 -29.07
C THR A 50 -47.35 19.01 -28.02
N PHE A 51 -46.10 18.81 -28.43
CA PHE A 51 -44.97 18.47 -27.56
C PHE A 51 -44.06 19.69 -27.29
N ASP A 52 -43.06 19.51 -26.43
CA ASP A 52 -41.98 20.48 -26.16
C ASP A 52 -40.66 19.94 -26.75
N PRO A 53 -40.12 20.53 -27.82
CA PRO A 53 -38.94 19.99 -28.49
C PRO A 53 -37.68 20.02 -27.62
N THR A 54 -37.05 18.86 -27.46
CA THR A 54 -35.74 18.73 -26.82
C THR A 54 -34.59 19.05 -27.79
N SER A 55 -33.37 19.17 -27.27
CA SER A 55 -32.18 19.37 -28.11
C SER A 55 -31.92 18.18 -29.06
N ARG A 56 -32.28 16.97 -28.64
CA ARG A 56 -32.20 15.78 -29.48
C ARG A 56 -33.20 15.84 -30.64
N ASP A 57 -34.45 16.22 -30.37
CA ASP A 57 -35.49 16.35 -31.40
C ASP A 57 -35.10 17.36 -32.49
N ARG A 58 -34.48 18.48 -32.09
CA ARG A 58 -34.00 19.51 -33.03
C ARG A 58 -32.91 18.96 -33.95
N ASN A 59 -31.95 18.23 -33.41
CA ASN A 59 -30.87 17.64 -34.18
C ASN A 59 -31.39 16.56 -35.16
N ASP A 60 -32.30 15.71 -34.70
CA ASP A 60 -32.90 14.67 -35.55
C ASP A 60 -33.68 15.29 -36.72
N LEU A 61 -34.44 16.37 -36.48
CA LEU A 61 -35.18 17.09 -37.53
C LEU A 61 -34.24 17.81 -38.51
N GLN A 62 -33.11 18.36 -38.04
CA GLN A 62 -32.08 18.97 -38.90
C GLN A 62 -31.47 17.96 -39.86
N LEU A 63 -31.17 16.75 -39.35
CA LEU A 63 -30.68 15.64 -40.20
C LEU A 63 -31.71 15.21 -41.25
N MET A 64 -33.00 15.42 -41.00
CA MET A 64 -34.10 15.18 -41.95
C MET A 64 -34.41 16.38 -42.85
N GLY A 65 -33.58 17.42 -42.85
CA GLY A 65 -33.72 18.58 -43.75
C GLY A 65 -34.49 19.77 -43.17
N ALA A 66 -34.77 19.79 -41.86
CA ALA A 66 -35.32 20.98 -41.21
C ALA A 66 -34.30 22.14 -41.21
N ASP A 67 -34.67 23.25 -41.84
CA ASP A 67 -33.83 24.44 -41.91
C ASP A 67 -33.92 25.31 -40.63
N ARG A 68 -33.09 26.36 -40.58
CA ARG A 68 -33.07 27.32 -39.46
C ARG A 68 -34.42 28.01 -39.26
N THR A 69 -35.19 28.18 -40.33
CA THR A 69 -36.50 28.84 -40.32
C THR A 69 -37.52 28.01 -39.54
N LEU A 70 -37.54 26.71 -39.79
CA LEU A 70 -38.42 25.78 -39.08
C LEU A 70 -38.06 25.65 -37.59
N LEU A 71 -36.77 25.58 -37.27
CA LEU A 71 -36.31 25.48 -35.88
C LEU A 71 -36.67 26.74 -35.07
N ALA A 72 -36.49 27.93 -35.65
CA ALA A 72 -36.89 29.19 -35.02
C ALA A 72 -38.40 29.25 -34.74
N ALA A 73 -39.21 28.77 -35.68
CA ALA A 73 -40.66 28.66 -35.51
C ALA A 73 -41.06 27.73 -34.35
N MET A 74 -40.32 26.63 -34.15
CA MET A 74 -40.53 25.70 -33.05
C MET A 74 -40.19 26.34 -31.69
N GLU A 75 -39.08 27.07 -31.60
CA GLU A 75 -38.69 27.79 -30.37
C GLU A 75 -39.70 28.88 -29.99
N GLU A 76 -40.23 29.60 -30.98
CA GLU A 76 -41.27 30.61 -30.76
C GLU A 76 -42.57 29.99 -30.24
N CYS A 77 -42.95 28.80 -30.73
CA CYS A 77 -44.05 28.04 -30.17
C CYS A 77 -43.78 27.64 -28.69
N ALA A 78 -42.59 27.12 -28.39
CA ALA A 78 -42.22 26.71 -27.03
C ALA A 78 -42.25 27.88 -26.04
N ARG A 79 -41.69 29.04 -26.42
CA ARG A 79 -41.75 30.27 -25.61
C ARG A 79 -43.20 30.71 -25.35
N ARG A 80 -44.07 30.70 -26.36
CA ARG A 80 -45.48 31.06 -26.20
C ARG A 80 -46.23 30.11 -25.25
N LYS A 81 -45.93 28.81 -25.28
CA LYS A 81 -46.47 27.84 -24.31
C LYS A 81 -45.99 28.13 -22.89
N ALA A 82 -44.70 28.44 -22.71
CA ALA A 82 -44.13 28.78 -21.41
C ALA A 82 -44.78 30.04 -20.80
N SER A 83 -44.95 31.10 -21.61
CA SER A 83 -45.63 32.32 -21.17
C SER A 83 -47.09 32.08 -20.76
N ARG A 84 -47.84 31.26 -21.51
CA ARG A 84 -49.22 30.87 -21.15
C ARG A 84 -49.31 30.06 -19.86
N ARG A 85 -48.33 29.18 -19.61
CA ARG A 85 -48.25 28.40 -18.37
C ARG A 85 -47.94 29.29 -17.16
N ALA A 86 -47.15 30.36 -17.35
CA ALA A 86 -46.87 31.34 -16.31
C ALA A 86 -48.09 32.19 -15.95
N THR A 87 -48.93 32.56 -16.92
CA THR A 87 -50.16 33.37 -16.70
C THR A 87 -51.34 32.59 -16.13
N ALA A 88 -51.33 31.25 -16.22
CA ALA A 88 -52.39 30.38 -15.68
C ALA A 88 -52.15 29.94 -14.23
N ARG A 89 -51.09 30.44 -13.57
CA ARG A 89 -50.79 30.13 -12.18
C ARG A 89 -51.67 31.01 -11.27
N PRO A 90 -52.49 30.44 -10.36
CA PRO A 90 -53.25 31.23 -9.40
C PRO A 90 -52.29 32.05 -8.51
N PRO A 91 -52.72 33.21 -7.99
CA PRO A 91 -51.90 33.98 -7.06
C PRO A 91 -51.54 33.12 -5.83
N PRO A 92 -50.31 33.25 -5.30
CA PRO A 92 -49.88 32.45 -4.17
C PRO A 92 -50.75 32.78 -2.94
N ALA A 93 -51.30 31.73 -2.32
CA ALA A 93 -51.87 31.84 -0.98
C ALA A 93 -50.79 32.35 0.00
N ALA A 94 -51.23 33.06 1.05
CA ALA A 94 -50.39 33.62 2.09
C ALA A 94 -49.31 32.62 2.56
N PRO A 95 -48.07 33.09 2.82
CA PRO A 95 -46.95 32.20 3.10
C PRO A 95 -47.25 31.33 4.34
N PRO A 96 -47.20 30.00 4.24
CA PRO A 96 -47.10 29.17 5.43
C PRO A 96 -45.77 29.48 6.12
N ALA A 97 -45.76 29.37 7.45
CA ALA A 97 -44.56 29.55 8.27
C ALA A 97 -43.37 28.84 7.62
N THR A 98 -42.23 29.54 7.53
CA THR A 98 -40.97 29.03 6.98
C THR A 98 -40.72 27.61 7.46
N PRO A 99 -40.65 26.61 6.55
CA PRO A 99 -40.14 25.30 6.90
C PRO A 99 -38.74 25.48 7.51
N PRO A 100 -38.38 24.72 8.56
CA PRO A 100 -37.02 24.74 9.06
C PRO A 100 -36.07 24.45 7.90
N ALA A 101 -34.97 25.20 7.82
CA ALA A 101 -33.98 25.07 6.77
C ALA A 101 -33.64 23.57 6.58
N PRO A 102 -33.60 23.06 5.33
CA PRO A 102 -33.13 21.71 5.10
C PRO A 102 -31.73 21.59 5.71
N PRO A 103 -31.42 20.49 6.43
CA PRO A 103 -30.10 20.31 6.98
C PRO A 103 -29.07 20.38 5.84
N PRO A 104 -27.87 20.93 6.09
CA PRO A 104 -26.84 21.03 5.06
C PRO A 104 -26.60 19.65 4.47
N VAL A 105 -26.85 19.52 3.16
CA VAL A 105 -26.49 18.34 2.39
C VAL A 105 -24.97 18.35 2.29
N PHE A 106 -24.29 17.57 3.13
CA PHE A 106 -22.86 17.32 3.00
C PHE A 106 -22.64 16.61 1.67
N GLN A 107 -22.12 17.32 0.67
CA GLN A 107 -21.61 16.68 -0.53
C GLN A 107 -20.37 15.87 -0.14
N VAL A 108 -20.52 14.54 -0.04
CA VAL A 108 -19.38 13.63 0.13
C VAL A 108 -18.66 13.56 -1.22
N GLN A 109 -17.82 14.55 -1.51
CA GLN A 109 -16.82 14.39 -2.55
C GLN A 109 -15.94 13.21 -2.11
N ARG A 110 -15.97 12.10 -2.86
CA ARG A 110 -14.90 11.09 -2.76
C ARG A 110 -13.63 11.80 -3.21
N ILE A 111 -12.89 12.38 -2.27
CA ILE A 111 -11.52 12.79 -2.50
C ILE A 111 -10.80 11.49 -2.83
N VAL A 112 -10.44 11.31 -4.10
CA VAL A 112 -9.46 10.29 -4.49
C VAL A 112 -8.15 10.81 -3.93
N VAL A 113 -7.85 10.41 -2.69
CA VAL A 113 -6.63 10.81 -1.99
C VAL A 113 -5.46 10.15 -2.72
N ASN A 114 -4.77 10.93 -3.54
CA ASN A 114 -3.58 10.47 -4.24
C ASN A 114 -2.39 10.55 -3.27
N VAL A 115 -2.02 9.42 -2.70
CA VAL A 115 -0.82 9.30 -1.86
C VAL A 115 0.42 9.58 -2.72
N SER A 116 1.27 10.49 -2.28
CA SER A 116 2.52 10.81 -2.97
C SER A 116 3.62 9.84 -2.56
N ALA A 117 4.18 9.10 -3.52
CA ALA A 117 5.32 8.22 -3.30
C ALA A 117 6.60 8.98 -2.92
N GLU A 118 6.75 10.23 -3.37
CA GLU A 118 7.94 11.04 -3.09
C GLU A 118 7.89 11.69 -1.71
N ARG A 119 6.69 12.02 -1.24
CA ARG A 119 6.46 12.74 0.02
C ARG A 119 6.01 11.84 1.17
N SER A 120 5.77 10.56 0.91
CA SER A 120 5.40 9.57 1.93
C SER A 120 6.54 8.60 2.20
N GLY A 121 6.70 8.19 3.45
CA GLY A 121 7.69 7.19 3.84
C GLY A 121 8.04 7.21 5.31
N PHE A 122 9.11 6.48 5.65
CA PHE A 122 9.57 6.41 7.03
C PHE A 122 10.31 7.67 7.45
N VAL A 123 9.79 8.35 8.46
CA VAL A 123 10.34 9.62 8.96
C VAL A 123 11.08 9.47 10.30
N SER A 124 10.80 8.39 11.04
CA SER A 124 11.45 8.11 12.32
C SER A 124 11.48 6.62 12.63
N GLY A 125 12.36 6.23 13.56
CA GLY A 125 12.52 4.85 14.02
C GLY A 125 13.34 3.95 13.08
N GLY A 126 13.74 4.42 11.89
CA GLY A 126 14.63 3.69 10.98
C GLY A 126 16.07 3.57 11.50
N GLY A 127 16.81 2.58 11.00
CA GLY A 127 18.26 2.40 11.27
C GLY A 127 18.61 2.01 12.72
N GLN A 128 17.60 1.70 13.54
CA GLN A 128 17.82 1.20 14.89
C GLN A 128 18.54 -0.16 14.87
N ARG A 129 19.20 -0.45 15.98
CA ARG A 129 19.89 -1.72 16.23
C ARG A 129 19.31 -2.38 17.47
N GLY A 130 19.31 -3.69 17.49
CA GLY A 130 18.90 -4.49 18.65
C GLY A 130 19.42 -5.92 18.52
N SER A 131 19.42 -6.67 19.60
CA SER A 131 19.70 -8.10 19.55
C SER A 131 18.52 -8.86 18.92
N VAL A 132 18.77 -10.08 18.46
CA VAL A 132 17.72 -11.01 18.04
C VAL A 132 16.58 -11.08 19.06
N GLY A 133 15.33 -11.07 18.58
CA GLY A 133 14.13 -11.10 19.42
C GLY A 133 13.83 -9.81 20.19
N ALA A 134 14.68 -8.78 20.14
CA ALA A 134 14.47 -7.57 20.91
C ALA A 134 13.37 -6.66 20.31
N GLN A 135 12.54 -6.08 21.17
CA GLN A 135 11.69 -4.97 20.80
C GLN A 135 12.53 -3.69 20.69
N LEU A 136 12.38 -2.97 19.58
CA LEU A 136 13.09 -1.71 19.37
C LEU A 136 12.55 -0.62 20.31
N PRO A 137 13.45 0.21 20.87
CA PRO A 137 13.08 1.18 21.90
C PRO A 137 12.27 2.37 21.37
N ARG A 138 12.44 2.73 20.09
CA ARG A 138 11.63 3.77 19.43
C ARG A 138 10.67 3.13 18.44
N ALA A 139 9.43 3.62 18.46
CA ALA A 139 8.44 3.24 17.46
C ALA A 139 8.91 3.63 16.04
N LEU A 140 8.52 2.82 15.07
CA LEU A 140 8.67 3.14 13.66
C LEU A 140 7.52 4.05 13.24
N VAL A 141 7.84 5.15 12.55
CA VAL A 141 6.86 6.15 12.12
C VAL A 141 6.86 6.27 10.61
N PHE A 142 5.72 5.99 10.01
CA PHE A 142 5.45 6.21 8.59
C PHE A 142 4.59 7.47 8.44
N GLU A 143 4.98 8.36 7.54
CA GLU A 143 4.24 9.58 7.23
C GLU A 143 3.64 9.48 5.83
N ALA A 144 2.36 9.80 5.69
CA ALA A 144 1.63 9.83 4.44
C ALA A 144 1.24 11.26 4.07
N ARG A 145 1.60 11.68 2.86
CA ARG A 145 1.28 13.00 2.30
C ARG A 145 0.75 12.88 0.89
N ASP A 146 -0.07 13.85 0.47
CA ASP A 146 -0.44 14.01 -0.93
C ASP A 146 0.67 14.68 -1.76
N SER A 147 0.41 14.91 -3.04
CA SER A 147 1.34 15.58 -3.96
C SER A 147 1.58 17.06 -3.60
N ALA A 148 0.60 17.72 -2.99
CA ALA A 148 0.71 19.11 -2.50
C ALA A 148 1.49 19.21 -1.18
N GLY A 149 1.74 18.09 -0.49
CA GLY A 149 2.42 18.01 0.79
C GLY A 149 1.49 18.09 2.00
N ALA A 150 0.17 18.06 1.81
CA ALA A 150 -0.77 18.00 2.93
C ALA A 150 -0.74 16.61 3.60
N PRO A 151 -0.80 16.53 4.94
CA PRO A 151 -0.84 15.27 5.65
C PRO A 151 -2.15 14.53 5.38
N LEU A 152 -2.05 13.21 5.18
CA LEU A 152 -3.20 12.37 4.89
C LEU A 152 -3.64 11.63 6.15
N SER A 153 -4.73 12.07 6.76
CA SER A 153 -5.33 11.43 7.94
C SER A 153 -6.31 10.31 7.57
N GLY A 154 -6.45 9.33 8.47
CA GLY A 154 -7.39 8.22 8.34
C GLY A 154 -7.03 7.17 7.28
N GLN A 155 -5.84 7.24 6.68
CA GLN A 155 -5.40 6.27 5.68
C GLN A 155 -4.78 5.05 6.35
N ALA A 156 -5.24 3.85 5.99
CA ALA A 156 -4.69 2.61 6.52
C ALA A 156 -3.30 2.34 5.90
N VAL A 157 -2.28 2.26 6.76
CA VAL A 157 -0.95 1.79 6.41
C VAL A 157 -0.81 0.35 6.90
N THR A 158 -0.45 -0.56 6.00
CA THR A 158 -0.13 -1.95 6.34
C THR A 158 1.38 -2.14 6.41
N PHE A 159 1.83 -2.96 7.35
CA PHE A 159 3.23 -3.21 7.61
C PHE A 159 3.53 -4.70 7.52
N THR A 160 4.56 -5.05 6.77
CA THR A 160 5.09 -6.40 6.67
C THR A 160 6.56 -6.42 7.07
N GLY A 161 6.98 -7.48 7.74
CA GLY A 161 8.33 -7.62 8.29
C GLY A 161 9.05 -8.82 7.72
N ILE A 162 10.28 -8.60 7.26
CA ILE A 162 11.23 -9.66 6.91
C ILE A 162 12.23 -9.72 8.07
N ASN A 163 12.28 -10.86 8.76
CA ASN A 163 13.06 -11.00 10.00
C ASN A 163 12.69 -9.95 11.06
N ALA A 164 11.41 -9.55 11.11
CA ALA A 164 10.83 -8.66 12.11
C ALA A 164 9.31 -8.92 12.24
N THR A 165 8.76 -8.65 13.42
CA THR A 165 7.32 -8.65 13.69
C THR A 165 6.87 -7.23 14.03
N ILE A 166 5.78 -6.77 13.42
CA ILE A 166 5.24 -5.42 13.59
C ILE A 166 3.92 -5.51 14.33
N ARG A 167 3.73 -4.66 15.35
CA ARG A 167 2.47 -4.56 16.10
C ARG A 167 2.08 -3.10 16.35
N PRO A 168 0.86 -2.68 15.96
CA PRO A 168 -0.09 -3.42 15.10
C PRO A 168 0.44 -3.56 13.65
N ALA A 169 -0.01 -4.59 12.92
CA ALA A 169 0.39 -4.80 11.52
C ALA A 169 -0.32 -3.86 10.53
N ALA A 170 -1.38 -3.20 10.96
CA ALA A 170 -2.03 -2.13 10.22
C ALA A 170 -2.52 -1.05 11.18
N VAL A 171 -2.36 0.21 10.80
CA VAL A 171 -2.81 1.36 11.59
C VAL A 171 -3.21 2.50 10.66
N ALA A 172 -4.26 3.24 11.03
CA ALA A 172 -4.67 4.43 10.32
C ALA A 172 -3.78 5.61 10.69
N THR A 173 -3.45 6.47 9.73
CA THR A 173 -2.71 7.70 9.97
C THR A 173 -3.50 8.70 10.81
N ASP A 174 -2.83 9.40 11.70
CA ASP A 174 -3.41 10.43 12.57
C ASP A 174 -3.63 11.77 11.84
N ALA A 175 -3.95 12.84 12.57
CA ALA A 175 -4.17 14.18 11.98
C ALA A 175 -2.90 14.81 11.37
N ALA A 176 -1.71 14.36 11.79
CA ALA A 176 -0.43 14.75 11.20
C ALA A 176 -0.03 13.87 10.01
N GLY A 177 -0.86 12.89 9.64
CA GLY A 177 -0.56 11.94 8.58
C GLY A 177 0.40 10.84 9.01
N GLN A 178 0.57 10.59 10.31
CA GLN A 178 1.56 9.68 10.85
C GLN A 178 0.93 8.37 11.36
N ALA A 179 1.61 7.27 11.10
CA ALA A 179 1.29 5.92 11.54
C ALA A 179 2.45 5.38 12.39
N HIS A 180 2.16 5.05 13.65
CA HIS A 180 3.15 4.58 14.62
C HIS A 180 2.99 3.08 14.88
N VAL A 181 4.09 2.34 14.80
CA VAL A 181 4.10 0.89 15.07
C VAL A 181 5.31 0.47 15.90
N GLY A 182 5.11 -0.53 16.76
CA GLY A 182 6.19 -1.22 17.44
C GLY A 182 6.84 -2.27 16.52
N VAL A 183 8.16 -2.40 16.59
CA VAL A 183 8.93 -3.37 15.83
C VAL A 183 9.69 -4.28 16.79
N THR A 184 9.53 -5.58 16.62
CA THR A 184 10.32 -6.62 17.31
C THR A 184 11.19 -7.32 16.29
N LEU A 185 12.50 -7.35 16.51
CA LEU A 185 13.45 -8.00 15.61
C LEU A 185 13.27 -9.52 15.64
N GLY A 186 13.54 -10.16 14.51
CA GLY A 186 13.48 -11.61 14.38
C GLY A 186 14.66 -12.33 15.02
N GLN A 187 14.73 -13.63 14.80
CA GLN A 187 15.71 -14.52 15.44
C GLN A 187 17.00 -14.71 14.64
N ARG A 188 17.12 -14.08 13.46
CA ARG A 188 18.31 -14.20 12.62
C ARG A 188 19.19 -12.95 12.74
N LEU A 189 20.47 -13.16 13.02
CA LEU A 189 21.52 -12.14 12.89
C LEU A 189 21.49 -11.51 11.49
N GLY A 190 21.80 -10.21 11.41
CA GLY A 190 22.05 -9.51 10.15
C GLY A 190 21.03 -8.40 9.90
N SER A 191 20.32 -8.46 8.78
CA SER A 191 19.35 -7.44 8.40
C SER A 191 17.93 -7.88 8.76
N ALA A 192 17.13 -6.93 9.24
CA ALA A 192 15.69 -7.01 9.27
C ALA A 192 15.11 -5.86 8.47
N THR A 193 14.02 -6.08 7.75
CA THR A 193 13.39 -5.07 6.89
C THR A 193 11.92 -4.95 7.26
N VAL A 194 11.44 -3.72 7.38
CA VAL A 194 10.02 -3.43 7.48
C VAL A 194 9.58 -2.71 6.22
N ILE A 195 8.49 -3.19 5.64
CA ILE A 195 7.86 -2.64 4.45
C ILE A 195 6.52 -2.04 4.89
N GLY A 196 6.32 -0.75 4.62
CA GLY A 196 5.08 -0.04 4.86
C GLY A 196 4.39 0.24 3.53
N SER A 197 3.11 -0.13 3.42
CA SER A 197 2.32 0.01 2.20
C SER A 197 1.05 0.82 2.48
N ILE A 198 0.76 1.78 1.60
CA ILE A 198 -0.43 2.63 1.66
C ILE A 198 -0.92 2.85 0.22
N GLY A 199 -2.05 2.21 -0.12
CA GLY A 199 -2.51 2.14 -1.50
C GLY A 199 -1.47 1.50 -2.41
N VAL A 200 -0.98 2.24 -3.41
CA VAL A 200 0.06 1.79 -4.36
C VAL A 200 1.48 2.19 -3.94
N VAL A 201 1.62 2.95 -2.86
CA VAL A 201 2.93 3.41 -2.38
C VAL A 201 3.48 2.40 -1.39
N GLU A 202 4.69 1.93 -1.67
CA GLU A 202 5.45 1.04 -0.80
C GLU A 202 6.80 1.67 -0.46
N LYS A 203 7.20 1.60 0.81
CA LYS A 203 8.52 2.00 1.29
C LYS A 203 9.07 0.93 2.20
N GLN A 204 10.39 0.82 2.23
CA GLN A 204 11.10 -0.12 3.09
C GLN A 204 12.15 0.60 3.94
N VAL A 205 12.40 0.06 5.12
CA VAL A 205 13.47 0.50 6.01
C VAL A 205 14.15 -0.70 6.63
N ALA A 206 15.47 -0.64 6.73
CA ALA A 206 16.28 -1.70 7.29
C ALA A 206 16.72 -1.41 8.73
N PHE A 207 16.95 -2.49 9.46
CA PHE A 207 17.44 -2.53 10.83
C PHE A 207 18.60 -3.51 10.92
N ASN A 208 19.52 -3.26 11.85
CA ASN A 208 20.60 -4.18 12.11
C ASN A 208 20.27 -5.04 13.35
N VAL A 209 20.22 -6.35 13.13
CA VAL A 209 20.01 -7.36 14.16
C VAL A 209 21.37 -7.89 14.59
N ALA A 210 21.76 -7.58 15.81
CA ALA A 210 22.93 -8.16 16.46
C ALA A 210 22.58 -9.54 17.05
N ALA A 211 23.57 -10.41 17.19
CA ALA A 211 23.38 -11.65 17.94
C ALA A 211 23.08 -11.35 19.43
N GLY A 212 22.39 -12.27 20.08
CA GLY A 212 22.15 -12.22 21.53
C GLY A 212 23.43 -12.50 22.33
N PRO A 213 23.34 -12.52 23.67
CA PRO A 213 24.44 -13.02 24.49
C PRO A 213 24.74 -14.48 24.12
N ALA A 214 26.01 -14.85 24.15
CA ALA A 214 26.43 -16.22 23.93
C ALA A 214 25.84 -17.13 25.02
N THR A 215 25.16 -18.19 24.63
CA THR A 215 24.56 -19.19 25.54
C THR A 215 25.20 -20.57 25.40
N GLN A 216 25.98 -20.80 24.34
CA GLN A 216 26.67 -22.06 24.12
C GLN A 216 28.00 -21.86 23.40
N LEU A 217 28.96 -22.75 23.71
CA LEU A 217 30.17 -22.94 22.92
C LEU A 217 29.97 -24.15 22.00
N VAL A 218 30.30 -23.96 20.73
CA VAL A 218 30.29 -25.01 19.73
C VAL A 218 31.73 -25.29 19.34
N VAL A 219 32.17 -26.51 19.62
CA VAL A 219 33.50 -27.00 19.26
C VAL A 219 33.33 -27.95 18.08
N THR A 220 34.03 -27.69 17.00
CA THR A 220 34.04 -28.51 15.80
C THR A 220 35.44 -28.98 15.48
N CYS A 221 35.51 -30.08 14.75
CA CYS A 221 36.76 -30.68 14.33
C CYS A 221 36.59 -31.16 12.89
N GLY A 222 37.26 -30.47 11.98
CA GLY A 222 36.87 -30.51 10.57
C GLY A 222 35.39 -30.12 10.41
N PRO A 223 34.57 -30.91 9.69
CA PRO A 223 33.15 -30.62 9.48
C PRO A 223 32.23 -31.07 10.63
N SER A 224 32.73 -31.85 11.60
CA SER A 224 31.90 -32.45 12.64
C SER A 224 31.88 -31.60 13.91
N SER A 225 30.70 -31.40 14.49
CA SER A 225 30.56 -30.85 15.84
C SER A 225 30.85 -31.93 16.88
N VAL A 226 31.66 -31.61 17.89
CA VAL A 226 32.00 -32.51 18.98
C VAL A 226 31.35 -32.05 20.27
N ALA A 227 30.57 -32.93 20.89
CA ALA A 227 29.91 -32.69 22.16
C ALA A 227 30.17 -33.85 23.11
N GLY A 228 30.74 -33.56 24.27
CA GLY A 228 30.97 -34.54 25.33
C GLY A 228 32.19 -35.44 25.10
N HIS A 229 32.27 -36.19 23.99
CA HIS A 229 33.38 -37.11 23.72
C HIS A 229 33.85 -37.08 22.27
N PHE A 230 35.16 -37.18 22.03
CA PHE A 230 35.74 -37.41 20.71
C PHE A 230 37.10 -38.12 20.82
N ALA A 231 37.63 -38.62 19.69
CA ALA A 231 38.94 -39.27 19.63
C ALA A 231 39.85 -38.62 18.58
N ILE A 232 41.15 -38.53 18.89
CA ILE A 232 42.19 -37.92 18.03
C ILE A 232 43.29 -38.94 17.71
N ARG A 233 43.89 -38.88 16.52
CA ARG A 233 44.98 -39.81 16.15
C ARG A 233 46.23 -39.54 16.97
N PRO A 234 46.98 -40.57 17.39
CA PRO A 234 48.19 -40.38 18.18
C PRO A 234 49.33 -39.67 17.44
N ASP A 235 49.34 -39.66 16.11
CA ASP A 235 50.51 -39.25 15.31
C ASP A 235 50.32 -37.91 14.56
N SER A 236 49.19 -37.23 14.73
CA SER A 236 48.92 -35.92 14.10
C SER A 236 48.39 -34.91 15.10
N ALA A 237 48.85 -33.67 14.98
CA ALA A 237 48.19 -32.55 15.65
C ALA A 237 46.78 -32.38 15.09
N VAL A 238 45.84 -32.03 15.96
CA VAL A 238 44.43 -31.79 15.62
C VAL A 238 44.05 -30.36 16.00
N ALA A 239 43.43 -29.64 15.07
CA ALA A 239 42.92 -28.30 15.32
C ALA A 239 41.41 -28.36 15.55
N LEU A 240 40.97 -27.96 16.74
CA LEU A 240 39.57 -27.77 17.06
C LEU A 240 39.19 -26.32 16.80
N ARG A 241 38.08 -26.11 16.09
CA ARG A 241 37.49 -24.79 15.87
C ARG A 241 36.43 -24.56 16.94
N VAL A 242 36.52 -23.45 17.64
CA VAL A 242 35.59 -23.04 18.71
C VAL A 242 34.85 -21.81 18.24
N SER A 243 33.53 -21.79 18.42
CA SER A 243 32.69 -20.63 18.16
C SER A 243 31.65 -20.49 19.27
N ALA A 244 31.21 -19.26 19.53
CA ALA A 244 30.15 -18.99 20.49
C ALA A 244 28.83 -18.73 19.72
N GLN A 245 27.72 -19.26 20.22
CA GLN A 245 26.40 -19.01 19.64
C GLN A 245 25.41 -18.52 20.71
N ASP A 246 24.43 -17.74 20.28
CA ASP A 246 23.29 -17.34 21.12
C ASP A 246 22.22 -18.44 21.20
N GLY A 247 21.14 -18.14 21.94
CA GLY A 247 20.03 -19.06 22.14
C GLY A 247 19.21 -19.40 20.88
N PHE A 248 19.47 -18.72 19.77
CA PHE A 248 18.86 -18.98 18.45
C PHE A 248 19.86 -19.55 17.45
N ALA A 249 21.02 -20.03 17.93
CA ALA A 249 22.10 -20.57 17.12
C ALA A 249 22.75 -19.56 16.16
N ASN A 250 22.63 -18.25 16.42
CA ASN A 250 23.40 -17.26 15.67
C ASN A 250 24.83 -17.19 16.19
N PRO A 251 25.83 -17.01 15.31
CA PRO A 251 27.21 -16.80 15.74
C PRO A 251 27.35 -15.49 16.50
N THR A 252 28.09 -15.53 17.60
CA THR A 252 28.39 -14.39 18.47
C THR A 252 29.90 -14.17 18.54
N PRO A 253 30.37 -12.96 18.89
CA PRO A 253 31.79 -12.73 19.11
C PRO A 253 32.36 -13.68 20.16
N LEU A 254 33.49 -14.30 19.84
CA LEU A 254 34.20 -15.18 20.76
C LEU A 254 35.17 -14.32 21.59
N LEU A 255 35.14 -14.44 22.92
CA LEU A 255 35.93 -13.59 23.82
C LEU A 255 36.68 -14.43 24.85
N GLY A 256 37.98 -14.20 24.97
CA GLY A 256 38.80 -14.78 26.04
C GLY A 256 38.97 -16.30 25.94
N LEU A 257 39.09 -16.84 24.72
CA LEU A 257 39.29 -18.27 24.49
C LEU A 257 40.53 -18.79 25.21
N ARG A 258 40.34 -19.84 26.00
CA ARG A 258 41.38 -20.61 26.70
C ARG A 258 41.06 -22.10 26.62
N ALA A 259 42.10 -22.91 26.68
CA ALA A 259 41.98 -24.36 26.74
C ALA A 259 42.96 -24.94 27.76
N ALA A 260 42.52 -25.95 28.50
CA ALA A 260 43.34 -26.65 29.49
C ALA A 260 43.06 -28.16 29.45
N VAL A 261 44.10 -28.98 29.63
CA VAL A 261 43.99 -30.44 29.65
C VAL A 261 44.21 -30.93 31.06
N ALA A 262 43.42 -31.92 31.50
CA ALA A 262 43.57 -32.51 32.83
C ALA A 262 44.85 -33.35 32.96
N ASP A 263 45.20 -34.15 31.94
CA ASP A 263 46.45 -34.92 31.89
C ASP A 263 47.24 -34.59 30.62
N ALA A 264 48.26 -33.74 30.78
CA ALA A 264 49.15 -33.32 29.70
C ALA A 264 50.07 -34.44 29.17
N ARG A 265 50.13 -35.60 29.83
CA ARG A 265 50.88 -36.77 29.35
C ARG A 265 50.17 -37.46 28.20
N VAL A 266 48.83 -37.42 28.17
CA VAL A 266 48.01 -38.00 27.10
C VAL A 266 48.03 -37.09 25.87
N PHE A 267 47.69 -35.81 26.04
CA PHE A 267 47.86 -34.79 25.01
C PHE A 267 48.02 -33.40 25.62
N ARG A 268 48.61 -32.47 24.86
CA ARG A 268 48.79 -31.07 25.28
C ARG A 268 48.17 -30.08 24.31
N VAL A 269 47.81 -28.90 24.82
CA VAL A 269 47.44 -27.75 23.99
C VAL A 269 48.72 -27.11 23.47
N LEU A 270 48.92 -27.13 22.15
CA LEU A 270 50.05 -26.49 21.49
C LEU A 270 49.83 -24.99 21.29
N ALA A 271 48.62 -24.62 20.87
CA ALA A 271 48.29 -23.24 20.53
C ALA A 271 46.81 -22.97 20.76
N VAL A 272 46.51 -21.75 21.18
CA VAL A 272 45.16 -21.19 21.21
C VAL A 272 45.21 -19.88 20.46
N VAL A 273 44.58 -19.84 19.30
CA VAL A 273 44.49 -18.65 18.45
C VAL A 273 43.03 -18.23 18.39
N GLN A 274 42.76 -16.94 18.42
CA GLN A 274 41.40 -16.44 18.37
C GLN A 274 41.31 -15.27 17.40
N ASP A 275 40.25 -15.26 16.57
CA ASP A 275 39.76 -14.10 15.86
C ASP A 275 38.54 -13.50 16.59
N SER A 276 37.79 -12.60 15.95
CA SER A 276 36.63 -11.95 16.57
C SER A 276 35.41 -12.85 16.76
N ALA A 277 35.26 -13.94 16.00
CA ALA A 277 34.06 -14.79 15.99
C ALA A 277 34.37 -16.29 16.24
N VAL A 278 35.63 -16.68 16.12
CA VAL A 278 36.09 -18.06 16.06
C VAL A 278 37.46 -18.13 16.73
N GLY A 279 37.79 -19.27 17.32
CA GLY A 279 39.16 -19.57 17.67
C GLY A 279 39.53 -21.00 17.35
N THR A 280 40.81 -21.26 17.33
CA THR A 280 41.41 -22.54 17.03
C THR A 280 42.24 -23.00 18.21
N VAL A 281 41.94 -24.19 18.73
CA VAL A 281 42.71 -24.87 19.76
C VAL A 281 43.44 -26.03 19.10
N THR A 282 44.76 -25.94 18.99
CA THR A 282 45.59 -27.00 18.43
C THR A 282 46.06 -27.93 19.53
N LEU A 283 45.72 -29.21 19.40
CA LEU A 283 46.09 -30.28 20.32
C LEU A 283 47.18 -31.14 19.70
N LYS A 284 48.15 -31.55 20.52
CA LYS A 284 49.14 -32.57 20.16
C LYS A 284 49.00 -33.78 21.09
N PRO A 285 48.58 -34.92 20.56
CA PRO A 285 48.63 -36.18 21.28
C PRO A 285 50.08 -36.63 21.50
N ASP A 286 50.33 -37.22 22.67
CA ASP A 286 51.65 -37.70 23.10
C ASP A 286 51.60 -39.18 23.54
N GLN A 287 50.60 -39.58 24.34
CA GLN A 287 50.40 -40.96 24.80
C GLN A 287 48.95 -41.42 24.58
N ALA A 288 48.76 -42.74 24.44
CA ALA A 288 47.44 -43.33 24.40
C ALA A 288 46.75 -43.23 25.78
N GLY A 289 45.45 -42.94 25.78
CA GLY A 289 44.67 -42.77 27.01
C GLY A 289 43.45 -41.87 26.81
N THR A 290 42.70 -41.69 27.88
CA THR A 290 41.52 -40.81 27.91
C THR A 290 41.71 -39.74 28.96
N THR A 291 41.50 -38.47 28.58
CA THR A 291 41.57 -37.34 29.53
C THR A 291 40.58 -36.24 29.14
N SER A 292 40.41 -35.24 30.00
CA SER A 292 39.45 -34.15 29.80
C SER A 292 40.12 -32.88 29.26
N LEU A 293 39.49 -32.26 28.28
CA LEU A 293 39.76 -30.93 27.77
C LEU A 293 38.72 -29.95 28.30
N ALA A 294 39.15 -28.89 28.98
CA ALA A 294 38.32 -27.75 29.32
C ALA A 294 38.51 -26.64 28.28
N VAL A 295 37.43 -26.24 27.60
CA VAL A 295 37.39 -25.08 26.71
C VAL A 295 36.61 -23.97 27.40
N ILE A 296 37.20 -22.78 27.50
CA ILE A 296 36.66 -21.65 28.25
C ILE A 296 36.63 -20.44 27.33
N ALA A 297 35.46 -19.82 27.15
CA ALA A 297 35.29 -18.59 26.38
C ALA A 297 33.96 -17.93 26.76
N ASN A 298 33.85 -16.60 26.63
CA ASN A 298 32.65 -15.81 26.94
C ASN A 298 32.12 -16.05 28.37
N GLY A 299 33.00 -16.39 29.32
CA GLY A 299 32.63 -16.76 30.69
C GLY A 299 32.04 -18.18 30.85
N MET A 300 31.80 -18.89 29.75
CA MET A 300 31.33 -20.27 29.74
C MET A 300 32.50 -21.26 29.83
N ARG A 301 32.21 -22.46 30.34
CA ARG A 301 33.15 -23.59 30.39
C ARG A 301 32.49 -24.83 29.81
N GLN A 302 33.17 -25.48 28.87
CA GLN A 302 32.74 -26.75 28.29
C GLN A 302 33.84 -27.79 28.52
N TYR A 303 33.44 -28.96 29.04
CA TYR A 303 34.33 -30.09 29.24
C TYR A 303 34.08 -31.13 28.15
N LEU A 304 35.17 -31.61 27.55
CA LEU A 304 35.16 -32.64 26.52
C LEU A 304 36.08 -33.78 26.96
N THR A 305 35.62 -35.01 26.82
CA THR A 305 36.39 -36.22 27.05
C THR A 305 37.09 -36.60 25.75
N VAL A 306 38.41 -36.69 25.76
CA VAL A 306 39.21 -36.96 24.56
C VAL A 306 39.93 -38.29 24.73
N THR A 307 39.81 -39.17 23.74
CA THR A 307 40.56 -40.44 23.71
C THR A 307 41.62 -40.42 22.62
N VAL A 308 42.85 -40.76 23.00
CA VAL A 308 43.96 -41.04 22.09
C VAL A 308 44.11 -42.57 22.01
N PRO A 309 43.80 -43.22 20.88
CA PRO A 309 43.92 -44.67 20.75
C PRO A 309 45.40 -45.10 20.67
N PRO A 310 45.72 -46.38 20.97
CA PRO A 310 47.07 -46.92 20.79
C PRO A 310 47.51 -46.86 19.32
N ARG A 311 48.82 -46.62 19.10
CA ARG A 311 49.42 -46.50 17.74
C ARG A 311 49.21 -47.72 16.84
N ALA A 312 48.97 -48.90 17.40
CA ALA A 312 48.77 -50.15 16.65
C ALA A 312 47.34 -50.36 16.11
N ALA A 313 46.39 -49.45 16.36
CA ALA A 313 45.01 -49.59 15.90
C ALA A 313 44.83 -49.24 14.40
N PRO A 314 44.17 -50.07 13.57
CA PRO A 314 43.95 -49.79 12.15
C PRO A 314 42.81 -48.78 11.90
N GLY A 315 43.09 -47.68 11.19
CA GLY A 315 42.08 -46.90 10.42
C GLY A 315 41.39 -45.69 11.10
N LYS A 316 41.79 -44.48 10.64
CA LYS A 316 41.22 -43.12 10.70
C LYS A 316 40.37 -42.68 11.92
N VAL A 317 40.93 -41.88 12.85
CA VAL A 317 40.11 -40.93 13.66
C VAL A 317 40.78 -39.59 13.98
N ASP A 318 40.39 -38.50 13.31
CA ASP A 318 40.85 -37.14 13.68
C ASP A 318 39.81 -36.39 14.52
N CYS A 319 38.53 -36.59 14.24
CA CYS A 319 37.40 -36.49 15.17
C CYS A 319 36.26 -37.32 14.57
N ARG A 320 35.55 -38.06 15.41
CA ARG A 320 34.30 -38.71 15.03
C ARG A 320 33.18 -38.10 15.86
#